data_AF-A0A3E0AB79-F1
#
_entry.id   AF-A0A3E0AB79-F1
#
_cell.length_a   1.000
_cell.length_b   1.000
_cell.length_c   1.000
_cell.angle_alpha   90.00
_cell.angle_beta   90.00
_cell.angle_gamma   90.00
#
_symmetry.space_group_name_H-M   'P 1'
#
loop_
_entity.id
_entity.type
_entity.pdbx_description
1 polymer ?
#
loop_
_entity_poly.entity_id
_entity_poly.type
_entity_poly.pdbx_seq_one_letter_code
_entity_poly.pdbx_strand_id
1 'polypeptide(L)'
;MSAGDATLASHYNSLRSDALFLGQSGDDAVNLAALLERYETRLQIERLNTDQVRIVASATEPVSLMIAGYMVQAVANVDLATDHKPSGTENTYYIFANRADDSTTFTLSVSMSSTEGENQRRVGRFYWDGAKIEKDSIRTELAVHIKSLLGYVEPQICEGRLTVSTGVSVPSTDVSASSFVYFTPHTGNRIALYVPGCGWRLYTFSELSLDLSSMPADTNADIWLYDNAGTLALACSTWSNDTLRATAIVRQDGIYCKSGALNCRYLGTVRTSAAGTICDTKEKRFVWNYYNRVPRTLYRHESTQSWTYSVRAWRAWNNSEDNRVEFVIGVDEVEVKLQFHSGTNETSAIIRSIGIGLDSVILPSEDSLWAAFSVAERAGVQAIYAGYPGVGFHFLQLLEIGYASPAVTYYGSNTVNSVEVDHSGAIGAIEG
;
A
#
# COMPACT_ATOMS: atom_id res chain seq x y z
N MET A 1 -9.23 64.16 -49.73
CA MET A 1 -8.03 63.33 -49.53
C MET A 1 -7.76 62.59 -50.83
N SER A 2 -6.56 62.74 -51.40
CA SER A 2 -6.20 62.11 -52.68
C SER A 2 -5.68 60.69 -52.46
N ALA A 3 -5.84 59.81 -53.44
CA ALA A 3 -5.27 58.47 -53.40
C ALA A 3 -3.72 58.54 -53.34
N GLY A 4 -3.12 57.93 -52.31
CA GLY A 4 -1.66 57.88 -52.12
C GLY A 4 -1.10 58.72 -50.96
N ASP A 5 -1.94 59.26 -50.08
CA ASP A 5 -1.49 60.03 -48.91
C ASP A 5 -0.73 59.13 -47.90
N ALA A 6 0.55 59.42 -47.64
CA ALA A 6 1.41 58.60 -46.78
C ALA A 6 0.85 58.44 -45.36
N THR A 7 0.07 59.43 -44.90
CA THR A 7 -0.62 59.45 -43.60
C THR A 7 -1.74 58.42 -43.51
N LEU A 8 -2.42 58.10 -44.62
CA LEU A 8 -3.46 57.06 -44.64
C LEU A 8 -2.85 55.66 -44.56
N ALA A 9 -1.71 55.46 -45.23
CA ALA A 9 -0.97 54.21 -45.17
C ALA A 9 -0.36 53.95 -43.79
N SER A 10 0.16 54.98 -43.11
CA SER A 10 0.67 54.85 -41.74
C SER A 10 -0.43 54.50 -40.75
N HIS A 11 -1.58 55.19 -40.80
CA HIS A 11 -2.71 54.87 -39.92
C HIS A 11 -3.24 53.45 -40.13
N TYR A 12 -3.32 52.99 -41.38
CA TYR A 12 -3.71 51.61 -41.69
C TYR A 12 -2.72 50.59 -41.11
N ASN A 13 -1.41 50.85 -41.24
CA ASN A 13 -0.38 49.97 -40.69
C ASN A 13 -0.39 49.94 -39.16
N SER A 14 -0.60 51.07 -38.50
CA SER A 14 -0.77 51.13 -37.04
C SER A 14 -1.99 50.31 -36.60
N LEU A 15 -3.15 50.51 -37.23
CA LEU A 15 -4.36 49.74 -36.91
C LEU A 15 -4.16 48.24 -37.14
N ARG A 16 -3.48 47.85 -38.23
CA ARG A 16 -3.14 46.46 -38.48
C ARG A 16 -2.21 45.89 -37.42
N SER A 17 -1.21 46.65 -36.99
CA SER A 17 -0.30 46.25 -35.91
C SER A 17 -1.05 46.06 -34.60
N ASP A 18 -1.89 47.03 -34.23
CA ASP A 18 -2.72 46.95 -33.03
C ASP A 18 -3.68 45.75 -33.07
N ALA A 19 -4.25 45.43 -34.23
CA ALA A 19 -5.08 44.25 -34.39
C ALA A 19 -4.30 42.93 -34.26
N LEU A 20 -3.04 42.90 -34.70
CA LEU A 20 -2.19 41.70 -34.62
C LEU A 20 -1.62 41.49 -33.21
N PHE A 21 -1.28 42.55 -32.50
CA PHE A 21 -0.57 42.51 -31.21
C PHE A 21 -1.43 43.00 -30.03
N LEU A 22 -2.71 43.26 -30.25
CA LEU A 22 -3.65 43.82 -29.26
C LEU A 22 -3.15 45.14 -28.64
N GLY A 23 -2.58 46.00 -29.46
CA GLY A 23 -2.01 47.30 -29.06
C GLY A 23 -0.62 47.24 -28.42
N GLN A 24 0.02 46.06 -28.38
CA GLN A 24 1.39 45.89 -27.89
C GLN A 24 2.43 46.01 -29.01
N SER A 25 3.70 46.22 -28.63
CA SER A 25 4.82 46.13 -29.57
C SER A 25 5.02 44.68 -30.03
N GLY A 26 5.47 44.48 -31.27
CA GLY A 26 5.89 43.17 -31.77
C GLY A 26 7.17 42.63 -31.12
N ASP A 27 7.91 43.49 -30.42
CA ASP A 27 9.07 43.09 -29.61
C ASP A 27 8.64 42.49 -28.25
N ASP A 28 7.47 42.90 -27.74
CA ASP A 28 6.92 42.47 -26.43
C ASP A 28 5.91 41.32 -26.53
N ALA A 29 5.39 41.05 -27.73
CA ALA A 29 4.31 40.09 -27.93
C ALA A 29 4.39 39.36 -29.26
N VAL A 30 3.97 38.10 -29.27
CA VAL A 30 3.65 37.37 -30.50
C VAL A 30 2.31 37.83 -31.06
N ASN A 31 2.07 37.59 -32.35
CA ASN A 31 0.79 37.93 -32.96
C ASN A 31 -0.36 37.04 -32.42
N LEU A 32 -1.59 37.56 -32.53
CA LEU A 32 -2.81 36.92 -32.06
C LEU A 32 -3.05 35.52 -32.66
N ALA A 33 -2.66 35.32 -33.92
CA ALA A 33 -2.80 34.01 -34.56
C ALA A 33 -1.92 32.95 -33.86
N ALA A 34 -0.68 33.30 -33.51
CA ALA A 34 0.24 32.42 -32.78
C ALA A 34 -0.25 32.09 -31.37
N LEU A 35 -0.94 33.02 -30.70
CA LEU A 35 -1.60 32.75 -29.42
C LEU A 35 -2.75 31.74 -29.61
N LEU A 36 -3.71 32.08 -30.47
CA LEU A 36 -4.98 31.34 -30.60
C LEU A 36 -4.81 29.94 -31.16
N GLU A 37 -3.76 29.68 -31.95
CA GLU A 37 -3.54 28.34 -32.48
C GLU A 37 -3.35 27.29 -31.36
N ARG A 38 -2.77 27.68 -30.22
CA ARG A 38 -2.29 26.74 -29.19
C ARG A 38 -2.53 27.16 -27.74
N TYR A 39 -3.28 28.23 -27.50
CA TYR A 39 -3.47 28.84 -26.18
C TYR A 39 -3.71 27.81 -25.06
N GLU A 40 -2.76 27.71 -24.13
CA GLU A 40 -2.72 26.79 -22.97
C GLU A 40 -2.94 25.28 -23.22
N THR A 41 -3.27 24.85 -24.44
CA THR A 41 -3.55 23.44 -24.76
C THR A 41 -2.33 22.51 -24.64
N ARG A 42 -1.11 23.07 -24.67
CA ARG A 42 0.17 22.33 -24.63
C ARG A 42 0.99 22.59 -23.37
N LEU A 43 0.45 23.33 -22.41
CA LEU A 43 1.17 23.62 -21.17
C LEU A 43 1.39 22.32 -20.39
N GLN A 44 2.61 21.81 -20.42
CA GLN A 44 3.06 20.67 -19.64
C GLN A 44 4.19 21.12 -18.73
N ILE A 45 4.09 20.76 -17.45
CA ILE A 45 5.10 21.04 -16.44
C ILE A 45 5.68 19.70 -15.98
N GLU A 46 6.99 19.57 -16.00
CA GLU A 46 7.70 18.40 -15.50
C GLU A 46 8.74 18.78 -14.46
N ARG A 47 9.11 17.82 -13.62
CA ARG A 47 10.22 17.97 -12.68
C ARG A 47 11.53 17.78 -13.44
N LEU A 48 12.39 18.81 -13.45
CA LEU A 48 13.69 18.75 -14.11
C LEU A 48 14.73 18.01 -13.26
N ASN A 49 14.76 18.28 -11.96
CA ASN A 49 15.64 17.66 -10.97
C ASN A 49 15.01 17.78 -9.57
N THR A 50 15.79 17.75 -8.49
CA THR A 50 15.23 17.82 -7.12
C THR A 50 14.56 19.14 -6.79
N ASP A 51 14.97 20.27 -7.39
CA ASP A 51 14.55 21.61 -6.98
C ASP A 51 14.14 22.53 -8.16
N GLN A 52 14.11 22.02 -9.39
CA GLN A 52 13.68 22.78 -10.56
C GLN A 52 12.54 22.09 -11.31
N VAL A 53 11.68 22.91 -11.91
CA VAL A 53 10.64 22.49 -12.85
C VAL A 53 10.93 23.06 -14.24
N ARG A 54 10.35 22.42 -15.25
CA ARG A 54 10.43 22.82 -16.65
C ARG A 54 9.03 22.90 -17.23
N ILE A 55 8.76 23.96 -17.99
CA ILE A 55 7.68 23.94 -18.98
C ILE A 55 8.25 23.36 -20.27
N VAL A 56 7.64 22.26 -20.72
CA VAL A 56 8.05 21.57 -21.94
C VAL A 56 7.51 22.33 -23.13
N ALA A 57 8.40 22.80 -24.01
CA ALA A 57 8.04 23.52 -25.22
C ALA A 57 9.09 23.27 -26.31
N SER A 58 8.64 23.28 -27.56
CA SER A 58 9.49 23.16 -28.74
C SER A 58 8.93 23.98 -29.90
N ALA A 59 9.70 24.14 -30.98
CA ALA A 59 9.21 24.86 -32.15
C ALA A 59 8.00 24.18 -32.80
N THR A 60 7.87 22.86 -32.69
CA THR A 60 6.71 22.09 -33.17
C THR A 60 5.56 22.07 -32.15
N GLU A 61 5.90 22.16 -30.87
CA GLU A 61 4.97 22.17 -29.75
C GLU A 61 5.19 23.37 -28.83
N PRO A 62 4.90 24.60 -29.30
CA PRO A 62 5.09 25.80 -28.49
C PRO A 62 4.01 25.94 -27.43
N VAL A 63 4.33 26.71 -26.38
CA VAL A 63 3.40 27.09 -25.31
C VAL A 63 3.11 28.57 -25.40
N SER A 64 1.88 28.93 -25.76
CA SER A 64 1.42 30.31 -25.85
C SER A 64 0.57 30.68 -24.62
N LEU A 65 0.88 31.81 -23.99
CA LEU A 65 0.20 32.33 -22.80
C LEU A 65 -0.14 33.82 -22.98
N MET A 66 -1.18 34.28 -22.27
CA MET A 66 -1.48 35.69 -22.10
C MET A 66 -1.02 36.12 -20.71
N ILE A 67 -0.04 37.01 -20.58
CA ILE A 67 0.51 37.43 -19.29
C ILE A 67 0.39 38.95 -19.20
N ALA A 68 -0.34 39.47 -18.22
CA ALA A 68 -0.53 40.91 -18.00
C ALA A 68 -1.00 41.69 -19.24
N GLY A 69 -1.78 41.07 -20.14
CA GLY A 69 -2.22 41.69 -21.38
C GLY A 69 -1.30 41.47 -22.60
N TYR A 70 -0.17 40.78 -22.43
CA TYR A 70 0.81 40.50 -23.48
C TYR A 70 0.72 39.04 -23.92
N MET A 71 0.73 38.83 -25.23
CA MET A 71 0.71 37.50 -25.84
C MET A 71 2.14 37.01 -25.97
N VAL A 72 2.53 36.00 -25.19
CA VAL A 72 3.89 35.44 -25.21
C VAL A 72 3.89 33.97 -25.64
N GLN A 73 4.99 33.51 -26.22
CA GLN A 73 5.15 32.14 -26.68
C GLN A 73 6.55 31.61 -26.39
N ALA A 74 6.60 30.46 -25.73
CA ALA A 74 7.82 29.67 -25.62
C ALA A 74 7.90 28.64 -26.76
N VAL A 75 8.97 28.69 -27.55
CA VAL A 75 9.30 27.72 -28.63
C VAL A 75 10.45 26.78 -28.24
N ALA A 76 10.90 26.86 -26.99
CA ALA A 76 11.90 26.00 -26.39
C ALA A 76 11.57 25.85 -24.90
N ASN A 77 12.06 24.78 -24.28
CA ASN A 77 11.85 24.52 -22.86
C ASN A 77 12.18 25.75 -22.01
N VAL A 78 11.30 26.05 -21.06
CA VAL A 78 11.50 27.12 -20.09
C VAL A 78 11.77 26.49 -18.74
N ASP A 79 12.98 26.67 -18.23
CA ASP A 79 13.42 26.10 -16.96
C ASP A 79 13.29 27.12 -15.84
N LEU A 80 12.87 26.66 -14.66
CA LEU A 80 12.98 27.46 -13.44
C LEU A 80 14.46 27.70 -13.17
N ALA A 81 14.90 28.95 -13.12
CA ALA A 81 16.30 29.27 -12.88
C ALA A 81 16.76 28.84 -11.48
N THR A 82 18.04 28.49 -11.35
CA THR A 82 18.60 27.91 -10.11
C THR A 82 18.53 28.83 -8.90
N ASP A 83 18.50 30.14 -9.12
CA ASP A 83 18.36 31.19 -8.13
C ASP A 83 16.89 31.42 -7.69
N HIS A 84 15.93 30.92 -8.47
CA HIS A 84 14.49 31.00 -8.19
C HIS A 84 13.92 29.69 -7.63
N LYS A 85 14.75 28.75 -7.20
CA LYS A 85 14.30 27.45 -6.68
C LYS A 85 13.53 27.59 -5.34
N PRO A 86 12.60 26.66 -5.03
CA PRO A 86 11.96 26.61 -3.72
C PRO A 86 12.97 26.41 -2.58
N SER A 87 12.64 26.88 -1.38
CA SER A 87 13.51 26.80 -0.20
C SER A 87 12.71 26.89 1.09
N GLY A 88 13.28 26.44 2.22
CA GLY A 88 12.60 26.45 3.51
C GLY A 88 11.84 25.15 3.79
N THR A 89 10.90 25.21 4.74
CA THR A 89 10.15 24.05 5.22
C THR A 89 9.13 23.54 4.21
N GLU A 90 8.55 22.37 4.48
CA GLU A 90 7.51 21.78 3.65
C GLU A 90 6.36 22.76 3.35
N ASN A 91 6.02 22.97 2.08
CA ASN A 91 4.93 23.86 1.68
C ASN A 91 4.50 23.64 0.22
N THR A 92 3.33 24.17 -0.14
CA THR A 92 2.90 24.28 -1.54
C THR A 92 3.50 25.53 -2.19
N TYR A 93 4.10 25.34 -3.36
CA TYR A 93 4.61 26.41 -4.21
C TYR A 93 3.75 26.55 -5.46
N TYR A 94 3.48 27.78 -5.84
CA TYR A 94 2.83 28.16 -7.08
C TYR A 94 3.90 28.56 -8.10
N ILE A 95 3.73 28.10 -9.33
CA ILE A 95 4.62 28.39 -10.46
C ILE A 95 4.02 29.55 -11.24
N PHE A 96 4.84 30.56 -11.51
CA PHE A 96 4.47 31.73 -12.29
C PHE A 96 5.32 31.81 -13.56
N ALA A 97 4.65 32.03 -14.68
CA ALA A 97 5.28 32.52 -15.89
C ALA A 97 5.39 34.05 -15.79
N ASN A 98 6.59 34.59 -16.02
CA ASN A 98 6.88 36.01 -15.91
C ASN A 98 7.25 36.56 -17.28
N ARG A 99 6.55 37.62 -17.72
CA ARG A 99 6.98 38.37 -18.91
C ARG A 99 8.12 39.31 -18.58
N ALA A 100 8.85 39.73 -19.59
CA ALA A 100 9.78 40.86 -19.56
C ALA A 100 9.48 41.77 -20.75
N ASP A 101 9.85 43.04 -20.64
CA ASP A 101 9.83 43.96 -21.79
C ASP A 101 10.89 43.51 -22.82
N ASP A 102 10.69 43.87 -24.09
CA ASP A 102 11.50 43.48 -25.25
C ASP A 102 11.65 41.94 -25.40
N SER A 103 10.63 41.18 -24.96
CA SER A 103 10.61 39.72 -25.01
C SER A 103 9.25 39.17 -25.44
N THR A 104 9.28 38.28 -26.42
CA THR A 104 8.11 37.53 -26.87
C THR A 104 7.93 36.18 -26.15
N THR A 105 8.79 35.87 -25.18
CA THR A 105 8.74 34.66 -24.34
C THR A 105 8.65 35.02 -22.85
N PHE A 106 8.65 34.01 -21.98
CA PHE A 106 8.54 34.17 -20.52
C PHE A 106 9.59 33.34 -19.77
N THR A 107 9.85 33.72 -18.53
CA THR A 107 10.68 32.97 -17.57
C THR A 107 9.81 32.36 -16.47
N LEU A 108 10.39 31.55 -15.58
CA LEU A 108 9.66 30.97 -14.45
C LEU A 108 10.17 31.49 -13.11
N SER A 109 9.23 31.61 -12.18
CA SER A 109 9.47 31.85 -10.75
C SER A 109 8.50 31.01 -9.93
N VAL A 110 8.81 30.82 -8.65
CA VAL A 110 7.91 30.12 -7.71
C VAL A 110 7.69 30.93 -6.45
N SER A 111 6.52 30.82 -5.85
CA SER A 111 6.18 31.49 -4.59
C SER A 111 5.24 30.64 -3.75
N MET A 112 5.31 30.79 -2.42
CA MET A 112 4.30 30.25 -1.50
C MET A 112 2.99 31.07 -1.54
N SER A 113 3.04 32.31 -2.05
CA SER A 113 1.85 33.10 -2.31
C SER A 113 1.21 32.68 -3.63
N SER A 114 -0.10 32.56 -3.62
CA SER A 114 -0.87 32.23 -4.82
C SER A 114 -1.22 33.46 -5.67
N THR A 115 -0.92 34.67 -5.18
CA THR A 115 -1.27 35.94 -5.82
C THR A 115 -0.32 36.26 -6.97
N GLU A 116 -0.88 36.60 -8.13
CA GLU A 116 -0.12 37.06 -9.30
C GLU A 116 0.37 38.49 -9.11
N GLY A 117 1.65 38.75 -9.40
CA GLY A 117 2.20 40.10 -9.55
C GLY A 117 1.89 40.74 -10.91
N GLU A 118 2.31 42.00 -11.09
CA GLU A 118 1.97 42.81 -12.28
C GLU A 118 2.32 42.16 -13.63
N ASN A 119 3.43 41.43 -13.70
CA ASN A 119 3.94 40.80 -14.93
C ASN A 119 3.91 39.27 -14.89
N GLN A 120 3.05 38.70 -14.03
CA GLN A 120 3.02 37.28 -13.76
C GLN A 120 1.69 36.65 -14.16
N ARG A 121 1.74 35.37 -14.50
CA ARG A 121 0.58 34.50 -14.58
C ARG A 121 0.89 33.20 -13.87
N ARG A 122 -0.02 32.77 -13.00
CA ARG A 122 0.08 31.48 -12.32
C ARG A 122 -0.26 30.38 -13.31
N VAL A 123 0.69 29.48 -13.53
CA VAL A 123 0.59 28.41 -14.55
C VAL A 123 0.45 27.03 -13.91
N GLY A 124 0.89 26.88 -12.67
CA GLY A 124 0.76 25.62 -11.96
C GLY A 124 1.18 25.70 -10.50
N ARG A 125 1.37 24.54 -9.89
CA ARG A 125 1.81 24.38 -8.51
C ARG A 125 2.43 23.00 -8.27
N PHE A 126 3.18 22.88 -7.18
CA PHE A 126 3.74 21.62 -6.66
C PHE A 126 3.92 21.68 -5.14
N TYR A 127 4.21 20.53 -4.53
CA TYR A 127 4.55 20.38 -3.13
C TYR A 127 6.06 20.20 -2.96
N TRP A 128 6.63 20.99 -2.04
CA TRP A 128 8.02 20.91 -1.60
C TRP A 128 8.04 20.21 -0.23
N ASP A 129 8.85 19.17 -0.08
CA ASP A 129 8.92 18.38 1.17
C ASP A 129 9.93 18.93 2.21
N GLY A 130 10.52 20.09 1.93
CA GLY A 130 11.62 20.65 2.72
C GLY A 130 13.01 20.43 2.10
N ALA A 131 13.14 19.49 1.16
CA ALA A 131 14.41 19.14 0.52
C ALA A 131 14.32 18.91 -1.00
N LYS A 132 13.18 18.44 -1.51
CA LYS A 132 12.94 18.17 -2.94
C LYS A 132 11.48 18.45 -3.33
N ILE A 133 11.27 18.67 -4.62
CA ILE A 133 9.96 18.73 -5.24
C ILE A 133 9.40 17.31 -5.32
N GLU A 134 8.22 17.12 -4.73
CA GLU A 134 7.46 15.89 -4.85
C GLU A 134 6.95 15.76 -6.28
N LYS A 135 7.40 14.74 -7.02
CA LYS A 135 7.28 14.69 -8.48
C LYS A 135 5.80 14.72 -8.92
N ASP A 136 4.99 13.89 -8.29
CA ASP A 136 3.59 13.69 -8.67
C ASP A 136 2.63 14.74 -8.08
N SER A 137 3.18 15.71 -7.35
CA SER A 137 2.44 16.87 -6.87
C SER A 137 2.28 17.97 -7.94
N ILE A 138 3.12 17.95 -8.99
CA ILE A 138 3.16 18.96 -10.06
C ILE A 138 1.86 18.92 -10.86
N ARG A 139 1.27 20.10 -11.07
CA ARG A 139 0.03 20.27 -11.84
C ARG A 139 -0.10 21.66 -12.43
N THR A 140 -0.74 21.77 -13.59
CA THR A 140 -1.15 23.05 -14.15
C THR A 140 -2.40 23.58 -13.47
N GLU A 141 -2.62 24.89 -13.51
CA GLU A 141 -3.86 25.50 -13.00
C GLU A 141 -5.09 24.98 -13.77
N LEU A 142 -4.97 24.76 -15.07
CA LEU A 142 -6.02 24.16 -15.90
C LEU A 142 -6.39 22.75 -15.41
N ALA A 143 -5.41 21.90 -15.09
CA ALA A 143 -5.68 20.56 -14.56
C ALA A 143 -6.44 20.60 -13.24
N VAL A 144 -6.09 21.54 -12.35
CA VAL A 144 -6.82 21.76 -11.08
C VAL A 144 -8.25 22.23 -11.36
N HIS A 145 -8.44 23.18 -12.28
CA HIS A 145 -9.75 23.69 -12.64
C HIS A 145 -10.66 22.60 -13.23
N ILE A 146 -10.15 21.81 -14.19
CA ILE A 146 -10.88 20.69 -14.79
C ILE A 146 -11.26 19.65 -13.73
N LYS A 147 -10.32 19.27 -12.85
CA LYS A 147 -10.60 18.34 -11.74
C LYS A 147 -11.76 18.84 -10.87
N SER A 148 -11.76 20.14 -10.54
CA SER A 148 -12.83 20.77 -9.76
C SER A 148 -14.16 20.80 -10.52
N LEU A 149 -14.15 21.15 -11.80
CA LEU A 149 -15.35 21.26 -12.63
C LEU A 149 -16.05 19.90 -12.80
N LEU A 150 -15.27 18.83 -12.93
CA LEU A 150 -15.77 17.47 -13.08
C LEU A 150 -16.20 16.82 -11.76
N GLY A 151 -15.96 17.46 -10.61
CA GLY A 151 -16.17 16.85 -9.30
C GLY A 151 -15.37 15.55 -9.13
N TYR A 152 -14.18 15.47 -9.74
CA TYR A 152 -13.41 14.24 -9.83
C TYR A 152 -12.96 13.80 -8.44
N VAL A 153 -13.44 12.64 -8.01
CA VAL A 153 -13.04 11.96 -6.77
C VAL A 153 -11.88 11.04 -7.08
N GLU A 154 -10.77 11.20 -6.36
CA GLU A 154 -9.59 10.38 -6.57
C GLU A 154 -9.84 8.94 -6.07
N PRO A 155 -9.63 7.93 -6.93
CA PRO A 155 -9.84 6.54 -6.53
C PRO A 155 -8.82 6.14 -5.47
N GLN A 156 -9.27 5.41 -4.45
CA GLN A 156 -8.42 4.88 -3.36
C GLN A 156 -8.18 3.37 -3.49
N ILE A 157 -8.18 2.86 -4.73
CA ILE A 157 -8.15 1.43 -5.05
C ILE A 157 -6.78 0.78 -4.75
N CYS A 158 -6.79 -0.53 -4.51
CA CYS A 158 -5.60 -1.37 -4.40
C CYS A 158 -5.93 -2.74 -4.99
N GLU A 159 -5.39 -3.05 -6.16
CA GLU A 159 -5.78 -4.24 -6.94
C GLU A 159 -4.75 -5.38 -6.86
N GLY A 160 -3.73 -5.26 -5.99
CA GLY A 160 -2.70 -6.28 -5.80
C GLY A 160 -2.81 -7.06 -4.49
N ARG A 161 -1.94 -8.05 -4.35
CA ARG A 161 -1.75 -8.87 -3.14
C ARG A 161 -0.28 -9.14 -2.86
N LEU A 162 0.05 -9.22 -1.58
CA LEU A 162 1.29 -9.78 -1.07
C LEU A 162 1.28 -11.30 -1.22
N THR A 163 2.41 -11.84 -1.66
CA THR A 163 2.68 -13.27 -1.82
C THR A 163 4.17 -13.56 -1.65
N VAL A 164 4.50 -14.81 -1.36
CA VAL A 164 5.90 -15.32 -1.35
C VAL A 164 6.18 -16.21 -2.58
N SER A 165 5.26 -16.24 -3.54
CA SER A 165 5.39 -16.95 -4.81
C SER A 165 5.19 -15.98 -5.98
N THR A 166 6.24 -15.79 -6.79
CA THR A 166 6.23 -14.88 -7.94
C THR A 166 5.11 -15.21 -8.92
N GLY A 167 4.38 -14.18 -9.35
CA GLY A 167 3.26 -14.24 -10.29
C GLY A 167 1.99 -14.88 -9.73
N VAL A 168 1.99 -15.36 -8.48
CA VAL A 168 0.88 -16.13 -7.90
C VAL A 168 0.31 -15.39 -6.68
N SER A 169 -0.77 -14.64 -6.91
CA SER A 169 -1.43 -13.83 -5.87
C SER A 169 -2.03 -14.66 -4.73
N VAL A 170 -2.38 -15.92 -4.98
CA VAL A 170 -2.93 -16.86 -3.99
C VAL A 170 -2.30 -18.24 -4.22
N PRO A 171 -1.17 -18.57 -3.57
CA PRO A 171 -0.52 -19.87 -3.72
C PRO A 171 -1.47 -21.01 -3.33
N SER A 172 -1.56 -22.05 -4.17
CA SER A 172 -2.39 -23.25 -3.92
C SER A 172 -1.66 -24.33 -3.11
N THR A 173 -0.34 -24.22 -2.97
CA THR A 173 0.53 -25.12 -2.21
C THR A 173 1.31 -24.35 -1.17
N ASP A 174 1.85 -25.08 -0.20
CA ASP A 174 2.73 -24.50 0.83
C ASP A 174 4.01 -23.94 0.20
N VAL A 175 4.38 -22.73 0.60
CA VAL A 175 5.67 -22.12 0.30
C VAL A 175 6.48 -22.15 1.57
N SER A 176 7.38 -23.13 1.69
CA SER A 176 8.14 -23.39 2.93
C SER A 176 9.28 -22.41 3.17
N ALA A 177 9.78 -21.73 2.13
CA ALA A 177 10.83 -20.74 2.23
C ALA A 177 10.83 -19.78 1.03
N SER A 178 10.96 -18.49 1.32
CA SER A 178 11.28 -17.43 0.37
C SER A 178 12.07 -16.33 1.09
N SER A 179 13.07 -15.76 0.42
CA SER A 179 13.76 -14.54 0.90
C SER A 179 13.08 -13.27 0.40
N PHE A 180 12.05 -13.39 -0.43
CA PHE A 180 11.35 -12.27 -1.04
C PHE A 180 9.86 -12.28 -0.71
N VAL A 181 9.32 -11.09 -0.54
CA VAL A 181 7.88 -10.82 -0.62
C VAL A 181 7.61 -10.08 -1.90
N TYR A 182 6.57 -10.50 -2.62
CA TYR A 182 6.13 -9.91 -3.87
C TYR A 182 4.80 -9.21 -3.67
N PHE A 183 4.58 -8.10 -4.36
CA PHE A 183 3.28 -7.49 -4.55
C PHE A 183 2.86 -7.66 -6.00
N THR A 184 1.93 -8.57 -6.25
CA THR A 184 1.51 -8.98 -7.60
C THR A 184 0.09 -8.52 -7.91
N PRO A 185 -0.23 -8.19 -9.18
CA PRO A 185 -1.61 -8.00 -9.64
C PRO A 185 -2.55 -9.14 -9.21
N HIS A 186 -3.76 -8.80 -8.77
CA HIS A 186 -4.77 -9.78 -8.33
C HIS A 186 -6.14 -9.55 -8.99
N THR A 187 -6.79 -8.41 -8.71
CA THR A 187 -8.06 -8.00 -9.35
C THR A 187 -7.84 -7.02 -10.51
N GLY A 188 -6.59 -6.58 -10.68
CA GLY A 188 -6.15 -5.60 -11.67
C GLY A 188 -4.71 -5.20 -11.36
N ASN A 189 -4.23 -4.12 -11.97
CA ASN A 189 -2.85 -3.68 -11.90
C ASN A 189 -2.71 -2.22 -11.46
N ARG A 190 -3.72 -1.70 -10.75
CA ARG A 190 -3.74 -0.31 -10.28
C ARG A 190 -3.66 -0.22 -8.76
N ILE A 191 -3.00 0.83 -8.29
CA ILE A 191 -2.93 1.19 -6.88
C ILE A 191 -2.94 2.70 -6.71
N ALA A 192 -3.67 3.18 -5.70
CA ALA A 192 -3.65 4.58 -5.32
C ALA A 192 -2.64 4.83 -4.20
N LEU A 193 -1.83 5.88 -4.31
CA LEU A 193 -0.93 6.36 -3.27
C LEU A 193 -1.26 7.81 -2.92
N TYR A 194 -1.11 8.17 -1.65
CA TYR A 194 -1.30 9.54 -1.22
C TYR A 194 -0.04 10.35 -1.53
N VAL A 195 -0.19 11.47 -2.22
CA VAL A 195 0.88 12.43 -2.47
C VAL A 195 0.66 13.62 -1.52
N PRO A 196 1.56 13.84 -0.54
CA PRO A 196 1.43 14.93 0.43
C PRO A 196 1.14 16.28 -0.24
N GLY A 197 0.18 17.03 0.33
CA GLY A 197 -0.27 18.32 -0.21
C GLY A 197 -1.06 18.26 -1.53
N CYS A 198 -1.25 17.07 -2.11
CA CYS A 198 -1.91 16.90 -3.41
C CYS A 198 -3.17 16.04 -3.36
N GLY A 199 -3.12 14.89 -2.66
CA GLY A 199 -4.22 13.93 -2.60
C GLY A 199 -3.84 12.56 -3.16
N TRP A 200 -4.83 11.75 -3.50
CA TRP A 200 -4.63 10.37 -3.97
C TRP A 200 -4.34 10.32 -5.47
N ARG A 201 -3.25 9.64 -5.83
CA ARG A 201 -2.84 9.44 -7.23
C ARG A 201 -2.88 7.97 -7.59
N LEU A 202 -3.34 7.69 -8.80
CA LEU A 202 -3.45 6.34 -9.32
C LEU A 202 -2.20 5.98 -10.13
N TYR A 203 -1.64 4.83 -9.82
CA TYR A 203 -0.47 4.27 -10.48
C TYR A 203 -0.80 2.91 -11.08
N THR A 204 -0.11 2.56 -12.14
CA THR A 204 -0.10 1.21 -12.70
C THR A 204 1.17 0.51 -12.24
N PHE A 205 1.08 -0.75 -11.83
CA PHE A 205 2.23 -1.54 -11.40
C PHE A 205 2.27 -2.91 -12.10
N SER A 206 3.48 -3.41 -12.33
CA SER A 206 3.75 -4.84 -12.52
C SER A 206 4.15 -5.44 -11.17
N GLU A 207 4.37 -6.76 -11.10
CA GLU A 207 4.88 -7.37 -9.87
C GLU A 207 6.12 -6.62 -9.34
N LEU A 208 6.06 -6.27 -8.06
CA LEU A 208 7.18 -5.67 -7.32
C LEU A 208 7.72 -6.70 -6.33
N SER A 209 9.00 -6.62 -6.00
CA SER A 209 9.66 -7.52 -5.04
C SER A 209 10.37 -6.72 -3.95
N LEU A 210 10.36 -7.27 -2.74
CA LEU A 210 11.14 -6.80 -1.60
C LEU A 210 12.01 -7.95 -1.09
N ASP A 211 13.33 -7.73 -1.05
CA ASP A 211 14.28 -8.64 -0.43
C ASP A 211 14.24 -8.48 1.10
N LEU A 212 14.08 -9.60 1.80
CA LEU A 212 14.05 -9.69 3.26
C LEU A 212 15.15 -10.59 3.81
N SER A 213 16.16 -10.95 2.99
CA SER A 213 17.30 -11.79 3.35
C SER A 213 18.09 -11.31 4.57
N SER A 214 18.12 -9.99 4.82
CA SER A 214 18.79 -9.40 5.98
C SER A 214 17.91 -9.32 7.24
N MET A 215 16.65 -9.73 7.18
CA MET A 215 15.72 -9.62 8.30
C MET A 215 16.00 -10.72 9.34
N PRO A 216 15.99 -10.40 10.65
CA PRO A 216 16.17 -11.42 11.69
C PRO A 216 15.07 -12.49 11.66
N ALA A 217 15.31 -13.61 12.33
CA ALA A 217 14.27 -14.61 12.57
C ALA A 217 13.10 -14.02 13.38
N ASP A 218 11.93 -14.64 13.29
CA ASP A 218 10.79 -14.38 14.17
C ASP A 218 10.38 -12.90 14.24
N THR A 219 10.51 -12.19 13.12
CA THR A 219 10.31 -10.74 13.05
C THR A 219 9.07 -10.41 12.23
N ASN A 220 8.13 -9.69 12.84
CA ASN A 220 6.99 -9.10 12.14
C ASN A 220 7.42 -7.82 11.42
N ALA A 221 6.94 -7.63 10.19
CA ALA A 221 7.22 -6.43 9.41
C ALA A 221 5.99 -5.99 8.62
N ASP A 222 5.63 -4.70 8.75
CA ASP A 222 4.63 -4.07 7.90
C ASP A 222 5.24 -3.78 6.53
N ILE A 223 4.51 -4.11 5.47
CA ILE A 223 4.91 -3.90 4.08
C ILE A 223 4.19 -2.67 3.52
N TRP A 224 4.98 -1.81 2.88
CA TRP A 224 4.58 -0.52 2.35
C TRP A 224 4.80 -0.47 0.85
N LEU A 225 3.93 0.23 0.13
CA LEU A 225 4.18 0.65 -1.25
C LEU A 225 4.25 2.18 -1.29
N TYR A 226 5.27 2.69 -1.98
CA TYR A 226 5.48 4.12 -2.19
C TYR A 226 6.02 4.40 -3.58
N ASP A 227 5.92 5.66 -4.03
CA ASP A 227 6.59 6.11 -5.24
C ASP A 227 8.02 6.58 -4.93
N ASN A 228 9.00 5.95 -5.55
CA ASN A 228 10.40 6.35 -5.49
C ASN A 228 10.75 7.19 -6.74
N ALA A 229 10.26 8.42 -6.78
CA ALA A 229 10.54 9.37 -7.86
C ALA A 229 10.08 8.92 -9.26
N GLY A 230 8.92 8.27 -9.34
CA GLY A 230 8.29 7.73 -10.54
C GLY A 230 8.49 6.24 -10.75
N THR A 231 9.16 5.55 -9.83
CA THR A 231 9.27 4.09 -9.81
C THR A 231 8.65 3.57 -8.52
N LEU A 232 7.60 2.78 -8.64
CA LEU A 232 6.99 2.17 -7.46
C LEU A 232 7.95 1.18 -6.81
N ALA A 233 8.05 1.25 -5.49
CA ALA A 233 8.92 0.39 -4.71
C ALA A 233 8.19 -0.11 -3.45
N LEU A 234 8.61 -1.28 -2.98
CA LEU A 234 8.22 -1.82 -1.69
C LEU A 234 9.23 -1.40 -0.63
N ALA A 235 8.75 -1.20 0.59
CA ALA A 235 9.58 -1.03 1.78
C ALA A 235 8.96 -1.80 2.95
N CYS A 236 9.73 -2.03 4.01
CA CYS A 236 9.21 -2.63 5.23
C CYS A 236 9.49 -1.76 6.47
N SER A 237 8.77 -2.02 7.55
CA SER A 237 9.11 -1.52 8.89
C SER A 237 8.90 -2.63 9.90
N THR A 238 9.96 -2.99 10.60
CA THR A 238 9.93 -4.06 11.60
C THR A 238 9.16 -3.62 12.83
N TRP A 239 8.46 -4.57 13.45
CA TRP A 239 7.80 -4.35 14.72
C TRP A 239 8.82 -4.37 15.86
N SER A 240 8.43 -3.84 17.01
CA SER A 240 9.28 -3.85 18.21
C SER A 240 9.32 -5.23 18.87
N ASN A 241 8.22 -5.97 18.77
CA ASN A 241 8.08 -7.35 19.22
C ASN A 241 6.91 -8.02 18.48
N ASP A 242 6.51 -9.20 18.95
CA ASP A 242 5.44 -9.99 18.33
C ASP A 242 4.08 -9.30 18.28
N THR A 243 3.76 -8.34 19.15
CA THR A 243 2.43 -7.71 19.23
C THR A 243 2.44 -6.16 19.19
N LEU A 244 3.62 -5.53 19.20
CA LEU A 244 3.78 -4.08 19.22
C LEU A 244 4.60 -3.59 18.03
N ARG A 245 4.02 -2.67 17.26
CA ARG A 245 4.70 -1.95 16.17
C ARG A 245 5.75 -0.96 16.69
N ALA A 246 6.87 -0.84 15.97
CA ALA A 246 7.81 0.25 16.18
C ALA A 246 7.36 1.56 15.53
N THR A 247 6.66 1.47 14.39
CA THR A 247 6.05 2.62 13.71
C THR A 247 4.56 2.37 13.57
N ALA A 248 3.74 3.29 14.08
CA ALA A 248 2.29 3.18 13.99
C ALA A 248 1.79 3.31 12.54
N ILE A 249 0.65 2.70 12.27
CA ILE A 249 -0.15 2.95 11.07
C ILE A 249 -1.18 4.04 11.40
N VAL A 250 -1.46 4.94 10.45
CA VAL A 250 -2.44 6.02 10.60
C VAL A 250 -3.39 6.02 9.42
N ARG A 251 -4.60 6.56 9.57
CA ARG A 251 -5.57 6.66 8.48
C ARG A 251 -5.42 8.01 7.77
N GLN A 252 -5.25 7.96 6.46
CA GLN A 252 -5.45 9.08 5.54
C GLN A 252 -6.70 8.78 4.71
N ASP A 253 -7.75 9.58 4.89
CA ASP A 253 -9.03 9.40 4.19
C ASP A 253 -9.59 7.97 4.28
N GLY A 254 -9.41 7.30 5.41
CA GLY A 254 -9.85 5.92 5.65
C GLY A 254 -8.87 4.82 5.20
N ILE A 255 -7.80 5.18 4.49
CA ILE A 255 -6.76 4.25 4.03
C ILE A 255 -5.58 4.26 4.99
N TYR A 256 -5.04 3.09 5.33
CA TYR A 256 -3.87 2.99 6.19
C TYR A 256 -2.58 3.40 5.47
N CYS A 257 -1.86 4.35 6.07
CA CYS A 257 -0.55 4.82 5.67
C CYS A 257 0.43 4.77 6.85
N LYS A 258 1.72 4.94 6.57
CA LYS A 258 2.77 4.96 7.59
C LYS A 258 2.72 6.28 8.37
N SER A 259 2.77 6.20 9.71
CA SER A 259 2.89 7.41 10.55
C SER A 259 4.18 8.17 10.20
N GLY A 260 4.06 9.49 10.00
CA GLY A 260 5.17 10.36 9.58
C GLY A 260 5.56 10.25 8.10
N ALA A 261 4.90 9.38 7.31
CA ALA A 261 5.15 9.24 5.87
C ALA A 261 3.87 8.79 5.15
N LEU A 262 2.94 9.73 4.95
CA LEU A 262 1.61 9.43 4.37
C LEU A 262 1.68 8.92 2.92
N ASN A 263 2.81 9.13 2.23
CA ASN A 263 3.08 8.58 0.90
C ASN A 263 3.39 7.09 0.86
N CYS A 264 3.51 6.45 2.02
CA CYS A 264 3.67 5.01 2.14
C CYS A 264 2.33 4.36 2.48
N ARG A 265 1.70 3.71 1.50
CA ARG A 265 0.46 2.96 1.71
C ARG A 265 0.75 1.60 2.34
N TYR A 266 0.04 1.25 3.41
CA TYR A 266 0.12 -0.05 4.05
C TYR A 266 -0.51 -1.13 3.16
N LEU A 267 0.20 -2.23 2.87
CA LEU A 267 -0.32 -3.36 2.09
C LEU A 267 -0.73 -4.55 2.96
N GLY A 268 -0.04 -4.75 4.07
CA GLY A 268 -0.17 -5.94 4.91
C GLY A 268 1.05 -6.14 5.79
N THR A 269 1.09 -7.27 6.49
CA THR A 269 2.17 -7.63 7.43
C THR A 269 2.69 -9.02 7.10
N VAL A 270 4.00 -9.21 7.22
CA VAL A 270 4.65 -10.51 7.06
C VAL A 270 5.47 -10.86 8.30
N ARG A 271 5.80 -12.15 8.46
CA ARG A 271 6.71 -12.62 9.51
C ARG A 271 7.80 -13.53 8.94
N THR A 272 9.03 -13.36 9.40
CA THR A 272 10.11 -14.33 9.13
C THR A 272 9.95 -15.60 9.96
N SER A 273 10.08 -16.77 9.32
CA SER A 273 10.12 -18.08 9.98
C SER A 273 11.54 -18.50 10.39
N ALA A 274 12.54 -17.89 9.78
CA ALA A 274 13.95 -17.98 10.14
C ALA A 274 14.66 -16.71 9.63
N ALA A 275 15.92 -16.50 9.99
CA ALA A 275 16.68 -15.37 9.47
C ALA A 275 16.64 -15.36 7.93
N GLY A 276 16.25 -14.24 7.35
CA GLY A 276 16.15 -14.04 5.90
C GLY A 276 15.11 -14.90 5.17
N THR A 277 14.21 -15.57 5.92
CA THR A 277 13.30 -16.58 5.37
C THR A 277 11.87 -16.33 5.85
N ILE A 278 10.93 -16.35 4.90
CA ILE A 278 9.49 -16.26 5.13
C ILE A 278 8.85 -17.51 4.55
N CYS A 279 7.77 -17.97 5.17
CA CYS A 279 6.96 -19.06 4.67
C CYS A 279 5.48 -18.66 4.63
N ASP A 280 4.71 -19.28 3.74
CA ASP A 280 3.25 -19.29 3.79
C ASP A 280 2.79 -20.72 3.59
N THR A 281 2.55 -21.41 4.70
CA THR A 281 2.13 -22.81 4.73
C THR A 281 0.81 -22.94 5.47
N LYS A 282 0.12 -24.07 5.32
CA LYS A 282 -1.09 -24.36 6.11
C LYS A 282 -0.83 -24.38 7.62
N GLU A 283 0.39 -24.70 8.05
CA GLU A 283 0.76 -24.65 9.47
C GLU A 283 1.13 -23.23 9.91
N LYS A 284 1.75 -22.44 9.01
CA LYS A 284 2.27 -21.10 9.28
C LYS A 284 1.82 -20.08 8.23
N ARG A 285 0.82 -19.27 8.56
CA ARG A 285 0.31 -18.17 7.71
C ARG A 285 1.02 -16.86 8.04
N PHE A 286 2.26 -16.71 7.55
CA PHE A 286 3.09 -15.53 7.82
C PHE A 286 3.04 -14.45 6.73
N VAL A 287 2.05 -14.50 5.84
CA VAL A 287 1.75 -13.43 4.89
C VAL A 287 0.31 -13.01 5.10
N TRP A 288 0.12 -11.79 5.58
CA TRP A 288 -1.19 -11.20 5.84
C TRP A 288 -1.41 -9.95 4.98
N ASN A 289 -2.51 -9.92 4.25
CA ASN A 289 -2.93 -8.88 3.32
C ASN A 289 -4.03 -8.04 3.95
N TYR A 290 -3.86 -6.73 3.87
CA TYR A 290 -4.93 -5.81 4.24
C TYR A 290 -6.02 -5.74 3.16
N TYR A 291 -5.63 -5.77 1.87
CA TYR A 291 -6.54 -5.68 0.73
C TYR A 291 -6.78 -7.04 0.06
N ASN A 292 -7.93 -7.13 -0.62
CA ASN A 292 -8.30 -8.31 -1.40
C ASN A 292 -8.23 -9.61 -0.58
N ARG A 293 -8.61 -9.58 0.72
CA ARG A 293 -8.52 -10.73 1.66
C ARG A 293 -9.18 -11.98 1.10
N VAL A 294 -8.55 -13.13 1.30
CA VAL A 294 -8.99 -14.45 0.85
C VAL A 294 -8.78 -15.41 2.00
N PRO A 295 -9.75 -16.28 2.33
CA PRO A 295 -9.55 -17.31 3.35
C PRO A 295 -8.37 -18.21 3.02
N ARG A 296 -7.41 -18.32 3.94
CA ARG A 296 -6.24 -19.20 3.85
C ARG A 296 -6.38 -20.31 4.89
N THR A 297 -6.30 -21.56 4.44
CA THR A 297 -6.48 -22.73 5.31
C THR A 297 -5.40 -22.81 6.38
N LEU A 298 -5.80 -23.02 7.62
CA LEU A 298 -4.93 -23.46 8.72
C LEU A 298 -5.11 -24.97 8.89
N TYR A 299 -4.02 -25.73 9.00
CA TYR A 299 -4.09 -27.18 9.18
C TYR A 299 -2.88 -27.74 9.92
N ARG A 300 -3.14 -28.59 10.91
CA ARG A 300 -2.13 -29.36 11.65
C ARG A 300 -2.71 -30.71 12.06
N HIS A 301 -1.93 -31.79 11.92
CA HIS A 301 -2.31 -33.11 12.42
C HIS A 301 -1.16 -33.73 13.21
N GLU A 302 -1.49 -34.67 14.10
CA GLU A 302 -0.50 -35.44 14.87
C GLU A 302 -0.32 -36.81 14.23
N SER A 303 0.93 -37.17 13.93
CA SER A 303 1.27 -38.44 13.27
C SER A 303 1.50 -39.59 14.24
N THR A 304 1.70 -39.32 15.53
CA THR A 304 1.89 -40.34 16.56
C THR A 304 0.64 -41.22 16.69
N GLN A 305 0.80 -42.54 16.68
CA GLN A 305 -0.34 -43.46 16.68
C GLN A 305 -1.28 -43.24 17.87
N SER A 306 -0.73 -43.28 19.08
CA SER A 306 -1.46 -43.03 20.32
C SER A 306 -0.51 -42.74 21.47
N TRP A 307 -1.01 -42.09 22.51
CA TRP A 307 -0.30 -41.91 23.78
C TRP A 307 -1.31 -41.86 24.94
N THR A 308 -0.77 -42.00 26.15
CA THR A 308 -1.56 -41.90 27.39
C THR A 308 -1.21 -40.64 28.15
N TYR A 309 -2.20 -40.04 28.81
CA TYR A 309 -2.00 -38.89 29.69
C TYR A 309 -2.68 -39.08 31.06
N SER A 310 -1.87 -39.18 32.10
CA SER A 310 -2.30 -39.57 33.45
C SER A 310 -2.34 -38.41 34.45
N VAL A 311 -2.41 -37.15 34.01
CA VAL A 311 -2.40 -35.98 34.90
C VAL A 311 -3.61 -35.10 34.62
N ARG A 312 -4.32 -34.69 35.68
CA ARG A 312 -5.49 -33.82 35.57
C ARG A 312 -5.09 -32.35 35.45
N ALA A 313 -4.41 -32.04 34.36
CA ALA A 313 -4.01 -30.71 33.96
C ALA A 313 -4.07 -30.60 32.43
N TRP A 314 -4.20 -29.39 31.93
CA TRP A 314 -4.10 -29.13 30.50
C TRP A 314 -2.62 -29.10 30.08
N ARG A 315 -2.34 -29.62 28.88
CA ARG A 315 -1.04 -29.47 28.22
C ARG A 315 -1.20 -29.46 26.71
N ALA A 316 -0.14 -29.06 26.01
CA ALA A 316 0.00 -29.24 24.57
C ALA A 316 -0.31 -30.69 24.15
N TRP A 317 -1.07 -30.83 23.06
CA TRP A 317 -1.44 -32.11 22.46
C TRP A 317 -0.20 -32.98 22.24
N ASN A 318 -0.24 -34.22 22.76
CA ASN A 318 0.91 -35.13 22.76
C ASN A 318 2.20 -34.56 23.40
N ASN A 319 2.06 -33.60 24.32
CA ASN A 319 3.18 -32.88 24.92
C ASN A 319 4.13 -32.24 23.87
N SER A 320 3.58 -31.82 22.73
CA SER A 320 4.34 -31.22 21.62
C SER A 320 3.80 -29.84 21.29
N GLU A 321 4.66 -28.83 21.40
CA GLU A 321 4.34 -27.46 20.98
C GLU A 321 4.22 -27.34 19.46
N ASP A 322 4.70 -28.32 18.68
CA ASP A 322 4.52 -28.33 17.22
C ASP A 322 3.07 -28.63 16.82
N ASN A 323 2.24 -29.13 17.75
CA ASN A 323 0.81 -29.31 17.52
C ASN A 323 0.04 -28.00 17.66
N ARG A 324 0.39 -27.04 16.82
CA ARG A 324 -0.23 -25.72 16.71
C ARG A 324 -0.33 -25.28 15.26
N VAL A 325 -1.06 -24.20 15.05
CA VAL A 325 -0.96 -23.38 13.85
C VAL A 325 -0.52 -21.98 14.24
N GLU A 326 0.25 -21.33 13.39
CA GLU A 326 0.87 -20.04 13.64
C GLU A 326 0.47 -19.05 12.53
N PHE A 327 0.29 -17.77 12.89
CA PHE A 327 -0.08 -16.75 11.92
C PHE A 327 0.31 -15.34 12.38
N VAL A 328 0.34 -14.40 11.44
CA VAL A 328 0.52 -12.98 11.73
C VAL A 328 -0.73 -12.21 11.29
N ILE A 329 -1.16 -11.24 12.10
CA ILE A 329 -2.31 -10.36 11.85
C ILE A 329 -1.81 -8.92 11.79
N GLY A 330 -2.05 -8.27 10.66
CA GLY A 330 -1.72 -6.85 10.51
C GLY A 330 -2.73 -5.94 11.22
N VAL A 331 -4.01 -6.12 10.94
CA VAL A 331 -5.11 -5.36 11.54
C VAL A 331 -6.22 -6.35 11.93
N ASP A 332 -6.62 -6.29 13.19
CA ASP A 332 -7.57 -7.24 13.78
C ASP A 332 -9.02 -6.81 13.52
N GLU A 333 -9.55 -7.22 12.37
CA GLU A 333 -10.89 -6.85 11.87
C GLU A 333 -11.74 -8.06 11.48
N VAL A 334 -11.14 -9.26 11.36
CA VAL A 334 -11.83 -10.50 10.99
C VAL A 334 -11.40 -11.64 11.90
N GLU A 335 -12.35 -12.48 12.27
CA GLU A 335 -12.12 -13.64 13.14
C GLU A 335 -11.16 -14.66 12.52
N VAL A 336 -10.32 -15.27 13.37
CA VAL A 336 -9.61 -16.50 13.06
C VAL A 336 -10.43 -17.68 13.54
N LYS A 337 -10.54 -18.73 12.72
CA LYS A 337 -11.34 -19.93 13.02
C LYS A 337 -10.49 -21.18 12.96
N LEU A 338 -10.61 -22.03 13.96
CA LEU A 338 -9.95 -23.34 14.01
C LEU A 338 -10.85 -24.37 14.68
N GLN A 339 -11.02 -25.53 14.06
CA GLN A 339 -11.70 -26.68 14.65
C GLN A 339 -10.69 -27.77 14.89
N PHE A 340 -10.65 -28.31 16.11
CA PHE A 340 -9.81 -29.41 16.51
C PHE A 340 -10.67 -30.64 16.78
N HIS A 341 -10.35 -31.76 16.14
CA HIS A 341 -10.99 -33.06 16.36
C HIS A 341 -9.96 -34.07 16.82
N SER A 342 -10.37 -34.95 17.74
CA SER A 342 -9.50 -36.01 18.21
C SER A 342 -10.24 -37.29 18.59
N GLY A 343 -9.56 -38.43 18.39
CA GLY A 343 -9.97 -39.74 18.91
C GLY A 343 -9.42 -40.00 20.32
N THR A 344 -10.28 -40.59 21.17
CA THR A 344 -9.96 -41.00 22.55
C THR A 344 -10.47 -42.41 22.82
N ASN A 345 -9.88 -43.14 23.77
CA ASN A 345 -10.40 -44.46 24.20
C ASN A 345 -10.15 -44.74 25.67
N GLU A 346 -11.23 -45.04 26.41
CA GLU A 346 -11.19 -45.31 27.85
C GLU A 346 -11.90 -46.60 28.21
N THR A 347 -11.35 -47.32 29.19
CA THR A 347 -12.00 -48.51 29.78
C THR A 347 -12.95 -48.16 30.95
N SER A 348 -13.00 -46.90 31.36
CA SER A 348 -13.79 -46.40 32.49
C SER A 348 -14.45 -45.06 32.15
N ALA A 349 -15.57 -44.74 32.81
CA ALA A 349 -16.28 -43.47 32.64
C ALA A 349 -15.54 -42.32 33.34
N ILE A 350 -14.47 -41.81 32.72
CA ILE A 350 -13.68 -40.68 33.21
C ILE A 350 -13.83 -39.44 32.33
N ILE A 351 -13.76 -38.27 32.96
CA ILE A 351 -13.86 -36.98 32.26
C ILE A 351 -12.60 -36.77 31.41
N ARG A 352 -12.78 -36.60 30.11
CA ARG A 352 -11.74 -36.24 29.14
C ARG A 352 -12.22 -35.11 28.22
N SER A 353 -11.29 -34.32 27.72
CA SER A 353 -11.58 -33.20 26.83
C SER A 353 -10.34 -32.82 26.01
N ILE A 354 -10.58 -32.12 24.92
CA ILE A 354 -9.55 -31.36 24.21
C ILE A 354 -9.90 -29.87 24.29
N GLY A 355 -8.95 -29.02 23.90
CA GLY A 355 -9.13 -27.56 23.88
C GLY A 355 -8.22 -26.92 22.84
N ILE A 356 -8.45 -25.63 22.58
CA ILE A 356 -7.56 -24.80 21.76
C ILE A 356 -7.13 -23.61 22.61
N GLY A 357 -5.82 -23.48 22.84
CA GLY A 357 -5.22 -22.33 23.53
C GLY A 357 -4.80 -21.26 22.54
N LEU A 358 -5.17 -20.01 22.80
CA LEU A 358 -4.58 -18.85 22.10
C LEU A 358 -3.35 -18.41 22.88
N ASP A 359 -2.18 -18.42 22.23
CA ASP A 359 -0.88 -18.05 22.82
C ASP A 359 -0.57 -18.76 24.14
N SER A 360 -1.11 -19.95 24.32
CA SER A 360 -1.09 -20.70 25.58
C SER A 360 -0.94 -22.18 25.32
N VAL A 361 -0.01 -22.81 26.03
CA VAL A 361 0.24 -24.26 25.97
C VAL A 361 -0.36 -25.03 27.14
N ILE A 362 -1.05 -24.34 28.05
CA ILE A 362 -1.54 -24.91 29.31
C ILE A 362 -2.99 -24.54 29.64
N LEU A 363 -3.64 -23.70 28.84
CA LEU A 363 -5.02 -23.27 29.09
C LEU A 363 -5.75 -23.05 27.77
N PRO A 364 -6.98 -23.57 27.62
CA PRO A 364 -7.86 -23.20 26.51
C PRO A 364 -8.16 -21.69 26.52
N SER A 365 -8.37 -21.12 25.34
CA SER A 365 -8.80 -19.73 25.16
C SER A 365 -10.24 -19.52 25.66
N GLU A 366 -10.57 -18.32 26.12
CA GLU A 366 -11.94 -17.93 26.44
C GLU A 366 -12.86 -17.91 25.20
N ASP A 367 -12.29 -17.69 24.02
CA ASP A 367 -12.98 -17.76 22.72
C ASP A 367 -13.00 -19.19 22.13
N SER A 368 -12.60 -20.18 22.93
CA SER A 368 -12.72 -21.58 22.58
C SER A 368 -13.94 -22.22 23.24
N LEU A 369 -14.66 -23.03 22.49
CA LEU A 369 -15.70 -23.92 23.02
C LEU A 369 -15.21 -25.36 22.94
N TRP A 370 -15.39 -26.10 24.03
CA TRP A 370 -15.08 -27.52 24.11
C TRP A 370 -16.10 -28.25 24.98
N ALA A 371 -16.27 -29.54 24.74
CA ALA A 371 -17.14 -30.41 25.52
C ALA A 371 -16.33 -31.52 26.18
N ALA A 372 -16.65 -31.80 27.44
CA ALA A 372 -16.07 -32.92 28.17
C ALA A 372 -16.95 -34.17 28.01
N PHE A 373 -16.31 -35.33 27.91
CA PHE A 373 -16.97 -36.64 27.78
C PHE A 373 -16.61 -37.54 28.95
N SER A 374 -17.53 -38.40 29.41
CA SER A 374 -17.31 -39.30 30.55
C SER A 374 -17.94 -40.68 30.35
N VAL A 375 -17.52 -41.37 29.30
CA VAL A 375 -18.01 -42.71 28.92
C VAL A 375 -16.86 -43.70 28.70
N ALA A 376 -17.05 -44.97 29.06
CA ALA A 376 -16.07 -46.05 28.94
C ALA A 376 -16.06 -46.66 27.53
N GLU A 377 -15.69 -45.86 26.53
CA GLU A 377 -15.66 -46.27 25.13
C GLU A 377 -14.68 -45.42 24.32
N ARG A 378 -14.48 -45.83 23.07
CA ARG A 378 -13.81 -45.01 22.07
C ARG A 378 -14.77 -43.92 21.58
N ALA A 379 -14.33 -42.67 21.64
CA ALA A 379 -15.16 -41.51 21.26
C ALA A 379 -14.34 -40.44 20.54
N GLY A 380 -15.01 -39.71 19.66
CA GLY A 380 -14.50 -38.46 19.09
C GLY A 380 -14.80 -37.28 20.02
N VAL A 381 -13.83 -36.40 20.20
CA VAL A 381 -13.97 -35.15 20.94
C VAL A 381 -13.63 -33.97 20.03
N GLN A 382 -14.25 -32.82 20.28
CA GLN A 382 -14.10 -31.62 19.46
C GLN A 382 -13.85 -30.38 20.34
N ALA A 383 -13.00 -29.49 19.85
CA ALA A 383 -12.89 -28.11 20.31
C ALA A 383 -12.97 -27.16 19.10
N ILE A 384 -13.52 -25.97 19.31
CA ILE A 384 -13.65 -24.93 18.29
C ILE A 384 -13.09 -23.64 18.87
N TYR A 385 -12.34 -22.89 18.07
CA TYR A 385 -11.92 -21.52 18.35
C TYR A 385 -12.49 -20.62 17.26
N ALA A 386 -13.09 -19.50 17.67
CA ALA A 386 -13.50 -18.43 16.78
C ALA A 386 -13.40 -17.11 17.56
N GLY A 387 -12.41 -16.29 17.22
CA GLY A 387 -12.15 -15.06 17.96
C GLY A 387 -11.23 -14.10 17.21
N TYR A 388 -10.89 -13.01 17.91
CA TYR A 388 -10.04 -11.92 17.44
C TYR A 388 -8.74 -11.92 18.25
N PRO A 389 -7.67 -12.58 17.78
CA PRO A 389 -6.43 -12.75 18.55
C PRO A 389 -5.73 -11.44 18.93
N GLY A 390 -6.02 -10.35 18.22
CA GLY A 390 -5.24 -9.12 18.26
C GLY A 390 -4.30 -8.98 17.06
N VAL A 391 -3.57 -7.87 17.03
CA VAL A 391 -2.55 -7.60 16.01
C VAL A 391 -1.22 -8.22 16.41
N GLY A 392 -0.50 -8.76 15.43
CA GLY A 392 0.82 -9.34 15.62
C GLY A 392 0.88 -10.83 15.34
N PHE A 393 1.91 -11.47 15.86
CA PHE A 393 2.09 -12.92 15.78
C PHE A 393 1.30 -13.59 16.89
N HIS A 394 0.58 -14.65 16.51
CA HIS A 394 -0.20 -15.47 17.41
C HIS A 394 -0.11 -16.94 16.99
N PHE A 395 -0.37 -17.84 17.95
CA PHE A 395 -0.54 -19.25 17.67
C PHE A 395 -1.78 -19.83 18.36
N LEU A 396 -2.40 -20.81 17.70
CA LEU A 396 -3.46 -21.63 18.27
C LEU A 396 -2.91 -23.01 18.56
N GLN A 397 -2.72 -23.31 19.84
CA GLN A 397 -2.18 -24.57 20.34
C GLN A 397 -3.31 -25.58 20.55
N LEU A 398 -3.11 -26.81 20.06
CA LEU A 398 -3.99 -27.93 20.37
C LEU A 398 -3.67 -28.44 21.78
N LEU A 399 -4.68 -28.67 22.61
CA LEU A 399 -4.54 -29.04 24.02
C LEU A 399 -5.30 -30.33 24.38
N GLU A 400 -4.79 -31.05 25.37
CA GLU A 400 -5.42 -32.21 26.01
C GLU A 400 -5.46 -32.07 27.53
N ILE A 401 -6.44 -32.72 28.16
CA ILE A 401 -6.49 -32.91 29.62
C ILE A 401 -6.44 -34.40 29.98
N GLY A 402 -5.59 -34.78 30.92
CA GLY A 402 -5.47 -36.16 31.36
C GLY A 402 -6.32 -36.46 32.59
N TYR A 403 -6.20 -37.69 33.09
CA TYR A 403 -6.87 -38.13 34.30
C TYR A 403 -5.95 -39.04 35.12
N ALA A 404 -5.99 -38.93 36.45
CA ALA A 404 -4.98 -39.59 37.31
C ALA A 404 -5.04 -41.13 37.26
N SER A 405 -6.24 -41.70 37.24
CA SER A 405 -6.44 -43.14 37.14
C SER A 405 -7.88 -43.47 36.69
N PRO A 406 -8.07 -44.21 35.57
CA PRO A 406 -7.06 -44.56 34.56
C PRO A 406 -6.54 -43.33 33.80
N ALA A 407 -5.42 -43.50 33.11
CA ALA A 407 -4.88 -42.49 32.20
C ALA A 407 -5.74 -42.41 30.94
N VAL A 408 -5.90 -41.20 30.38
CA VAL A 408 -6.65 -41.01 29.14
C VAL A 408 -5.81 -41.46 27.95
N THR A 409 -6.36 -42.26 27.04
CA THR A 409 -5.68 -42.63 25.78
C THR A 409 -6.16 -41.76 24.63
N TYR A 410 -5.22 -41.09 23.99
CA TYR A 410 -5.42 -40.23 22.83
C TYR A 410 -4.80 -40.84 21.59
N TYR A 411 -5.37 -40.56 20.41
CA TYR A 411 -4.86 -41.02 19.12
C TYR A 411 -4.46 -39.84 18.24
N GLY A 412 -3.32 -39.92 17.56
CA GLY A 412 -2.92 -38.95 16.52
C GLY A 412 -3.27 -39.47 15.13
N SER A 413 -2.55 -40.50 14.67
CA SER A 413 -2.87 -41.22 13.42
C SER A 413 -2.90 -42.74 13.66
N ASN A 414 -4.10 -43.28 13.89
CA ASN A 414 -4.23 -44.70 14.26
C ASN A 414 -4.57 -45.56 13.06
N THR A 415 -3.71 -46.54 12.75
CA THR A 415 -3.97 -47.51 11.69
C THR A 415 -4.33 -48.88 12.29
N VAL A 416 -5.50 -49.39 11.92
CA VAL A 416 -5.99 -50.72 12.32
C VAL A 416 -6.28 -51.52 11.06
N ASN A 417 -5.75 -52.75 10.97
CA ASN A 417 -5.91 -53.61 9.79
C ASN A 417 -5.50 -52.94 8.46
N SER A 418 -4.42 -52.15 8.48
CA SER A 418 -3.93 -51.36 7.33
C SER A 418 -4.86 -50.25 6.85
N VAL A 419 -5.83 -49.82 7.67
CA VAL A 419 -6.72 -48.69 7.40
C VAL A 419 -6.57 -47.67 8.51
N GLU A 420 -6.35 -46.40 8.15
CA GLU A 420 -6.36 -45.30 9.12
C GLU A 420 -7.79 -45.07 9.62
N VAL A 421 -7.97 -45.16 10.93
CA VAL A 421 -9.27 -45.08 11.61
C VAL A 421 -9.36 -43.92 12.60
N ASP A 422 -8.24 -43.31 12.97
CA ASP A 422 -8.19 -42.03 13.70
C ASP A 422 -7.23 -41.10 12.96
N HIS A 423 -7.66 -39.87 12.72
CA HIS A 423 -6.85 -38.80 12.13
C HIS A 423 -7.12 -37.50 12.90
N SER A 424 -6.47 -37.37 14.06
CA SER A 424 -6.66 -36.25 14.96
C SER A 424 -5.84 -35.05 14.51
N GLY A 425 -6.49 -33.91 14.45
CA GLY A 425 -5.90 -32.70 13.94
C GLY A 425 -6.88 -31.55 13.90
N ALA A 426 -6.37 -30.40 13.53
CA ALA A 426 -7.13 -29.17 13.42
C ALA A 426 -7.14 -28.64 12.00
N ILE A 427 -8.28 -28.08 11.62
CA ILE A 427 -8.49 -27.41 10.34
C ILE A 427 -9.29 -26.14 10.56
N GLY A 428 -8.95 -25.10 9.82
CA GLY A 428 -9.55 -23.80 9.98
C GLY A 428 -9.15 -22.85 8.86
N ALA A 429 -9.36 -21.55 9.09
CA ALA A 429 -8.92 -20.52 8.18
C ALA A 429 -8.67 -19.20 8.89
N ILE A 430 -7.82 -18.39 8.26
CA ILE A 430 -7.62 -16.98 8.54
C ILE A 430 -7.85 -16.20 7.26
N GLU A 431 -8.54 -15.06 7.35
CA GLU A 431 -8.60 -14.10 6.24
C GLU A 431 -7.44 -13.11 6.33
N GLY A 432 -6.61 -13.12 5.29
CA GLY A 432 -5.44 -12.26 5.15
C GLY A 432 -4.85 -12.45 3.77
#